data_AF-A0A0L7K3J8-F1
#
_entry.id   AF-A0A0L7K3J8-F1
#
_cell.length_a   1.000
_cell.length_b   1.000
_cell.length_c   1.000
_cell.angle_alpha   90.00
_cell.angle_beta   90.00
_cell.angle_gamma   90.00
#
_symmetry.space_group_name_H-M   'P 1'
#
loop_
_entity.id
_entity.type
_entity.pdbx_description
1 polymer ?
#
loop_
_entity_poly.entity_id
_entity_poly.type
_entity_poly.pdbx_seq_one_letter_code
_entity_poly.pdbx_strand_id
1 'polypeptide(L)' 'MEHSGEQWDYPNAWPPLQYMVVTGLADSGQPQAMRYASEVATKWVRSNFEVWKDKTAMLEKLLRN' A
#
# COMPACT_ATOMS: atom_id res chain seq x y z
N MET A 1 -2.95 -8.24 -16.04
CA MET A 1 -2.08 -7.05 -15.91
C MET A 1 -0.72 -7.47 -16.44
N GLU A 2 -0.16 -6.72 -17.38
CA GLU A 2 1.18 -7.01 -17.91
C GLU A 2 2.25 -6.74 -16.85
N HIS A 3 3.23 -7.65 -16.76
CA HIS A 3 4.44 -7.43 -16.00
C HIS A 3 5.46 -6.80 -16.92
N SER A 4 5.57 -5.46 -16.89
CA SER A 4 6.58 -4.74 -17.68
C SER A 4 8.01 -5.07 -17.25
N GLY A 5 8.19 -5.54 -16.00
CA GLY A 5 9.51 -5.71 -15.38
C GLY A 5 10.03 -4.43 -14.70
N GLU A 6 9.36 -3.30 -14.93
CA GLU A 6 9.75 -2.02 -14.36
C GLU A 6 9.41 -1.91 -12.87
N GLN A 7 10.18 -1.10 -12.15
CA GLN A 7 10.05 -1.02 -10.69
C GLN A 7 8.76 -0.36 -10.21
N TRP A 8 8.16 0.51 -11.02
CA TRP A 8 6.96 1.30 -10.68
C TRP A 8 5.65 0.70 -11.17
N ASP A 9 5.72 -0.49 -11.76
CA ASP A 9 4.55 -1.21 -12.27
C ASP A 9 4.16 -2.38 -11.37
N TYR A 10 3.00 -2.95 -11.67
CA TYR A 10 2.53 -4.19 -11.07
C TYR A 10 3.62 -5.28 -11.17
N PRO A 11 3.96 -5.97 -10.06
CA PRO A 11 3.24 -6.07 -8.79
C PRO A 11 3.76 -5.19 -7.64
N ASN A 12 4.64 -4.23 -7.92
CA ASN A 12 5.29 -3.44 -6.87
C ASN A 12 4.30 -2.46 -6.22
N ALA A 13 4.23 -2.46 -4.89
CA ALA A 13 3.51 -1.48 -4.10
C ALA A 13 4.50 -0.63 -3.29
N TRP A 14 4.50 0.68 -3.57
CA TRP A 14 5.45 1.64 -3.02
C TRP A 14 4.87 2.44 -1.84
N PRO A 15 5.59 2.55 -0.70
CA PRO A 15 5.13 3.34 0.45
C PRO A 15 4.65 4.76 0.14
N PRO A 16 5.35 5.59 -0.68
CA PRO A 16 4.88 6.95 -0.96
C PRO A 16 3.55 6.99 -1.71
N LEU A 17 3.30 6.05 -2.64
CA LEU A 17 2.04 5.96 -3.36
C LEU A 17 0.88 5.58 -2.43
N GLN A 18 1.13 4.66 -1.49
CA GLN A 18 0.11 4.28 -0.50
C GLN A 18 -0.24 5.45 0.41
N TYR A 19 0.77 6.20 0.87
CA TYR A 19 0.54 7.38 1.69
C TYR A 19 -0.32 8.44 0.97
N MET A 20 0.03 8.78 -0.28
CA MET A 20 -0.74 9.78 -1.04
C MET A 20 -2.20 9.37 -1.23
N VAL A 21 -2.47 8.10 -1.52
CA VAL A 21 -3.84 7.58 -1.66
C VAL A 21 -4.59 7.62 -0.32
N VAL A 22 -3.98 7.13 0.76
CA VAL A 22 -4.62 7.10 2.09
C VAL A 22 -4.95 8.53 2.55
N THR A 23 -3.99 9.44 2.49
CA THR A 23 -4.17 10.83 2.94
C THR A 23 -5.18 11.56 2.08
N GLY A 24 -5.11 11.43 0.75
CA GLY A 24 -6.08 12.06 -0.15
C GLY A 24 -7.51 11.56 0.08
N LEU A 25 -7.70 10.28 0.38
CA LEU A 25 -9.02 9.73 0.73
C LEU A 25 -9.50 10.20 2.11
N ALA A 26 -8.59 10.26 3.09
CA ALA A 26 -8.90 10.69 4.45
C ALA A 26 -9.32 12.17 4.51
N ASP A 27 -8.67 13.02 3.71
CA ASP A 27 -8.89 14.47 3.71
C ASP A 27 -10.02 14.90 2.76
N SER A 28 -10.63 13.95 2.04
CA SER A 28 -11.66 14.25 1.03
C SER A 28 -12.98 14.80 1.59
N GLY A 29 -13.24 14.65 2.90
CA GLY A 29 -14.52 14.99 3.53
C GLY A 29 -15.70 14.08 3.12
N GLN A 30 -15.48 13.12 2.22
CA GLN A 30 -16.50 12.18 1.76
C GLN A 30 -16.50 10.92 2.66
N PRO A 31 -17.59 10.61 3.39
CA PRO A 31 -17.59 9.53 4.38
C PRO A 31 -17.18 8.16 3.83
N GLN A 32 -17.57 7.87 2.58
CA GLN A 32 -17.19 6.62 1.92
C GLN A 32 -15.68 6.57 1.61
N ALA A 33 -15.10 7.67 1.13
CA ALA A 33 -13.67 7.76 0.84
C ALA A 33 -12.84 7.67 2.13
N MET A 34 -13.26 8.34 3.20
CA MET A 34 -12.63 8.24 4.52
C MET A 34 -12.65 6.80 5.05
N ARG A 35 -13.75 6.06 4.86
CA ARG A 35 -13.81 4.63 5.19
C ARG A 35 -12.79 3.82 4.37
N TYR A 36 -12.73 4.06 3.06
CA TYR A 36 -11.74 3.40 2.21
C TYR A 36 -10.29 3.73 2.59
N ALA A 37 -10.00 4.97 3.04
CA ALA A 37 -8.68 5.33 3.54
C ALA A 37 -8.25 4.40 4.67
N SER A 38 -9.15 4.16 5.64
CA SER A 38 -8.91 3.25 6.76
C SER A 38 -8.70 1.81 6.32
N GLU A 39 -9.51 1.32 5.38
CA GLU A 39 -9.38 -0.03 4.82
C GLU A 39 -8.04 -0.23 4.11
N VAL A 40 -7.61 0.73 3.27
CA VAL A 40 -6.34 0.69 2.54
C VAL A 40 -5.15 0.78 3.50
N ALA A 41 -5.19 1.71 4.47
CA ALA A 41 -4.14 1.85 5.48
C ALA A 41 -3.98 0.57 6.31
N THR A 42 -5.09 -0.02 6.75
CA THR A 42 -5.10 -1.28 7.52
C THR A 42 -4.50 -2.41 6.71
N LYS A 43 -4.88 -2.54 5.43
CA LYS A 43 -4.32 -3.55 4.53
C LYS A 43 -2.82 -3.35 4.34
N TRP A 44 -2.37 -2.11 4.13
CA TRP A 44 -0.96 -1.79 3.95
C TRP A 44 -0.10 -2.17 5.16
N VAL A 45 -0.52 -1.78 6.37
CA VAL A 45 0.20 -2.09 7.61
C VAL A 45 0.26 -3.60 7.83
N ARG A 46 -0.86 -4.31 7.67
CA ARG A 46 -0.91 -5.78 7.81
C ARG A 46 0.02 -6.47 6.82
N SER A 47 0.00 -6.09 5.54
CA SER A 47 0.87 -6.72 4.55
C SER A 47 2.36 -6.48 4.80
N ASN A 48 2.73 -5.30 5.27
CA ASN A 48 4.12 -5.03 5.66
C ASN A 48 4.52 -5.82 6.92
N PHE A 49 3.62 -5.95 7.89
CA PHE A 49 3.87 -6.72 9.10
C PHE A 49 4.10 -8.20 8.81
N GLU A 50 3.32 -8.82 7.91
CA GLU A 50 3.55 -10.22 7.52
C GLU A 50 4.92 -10.41 6.87
N VAL A 51 5.34 -9.50 5.97
CA VAL A 51 6.69 -9.56 5.37
C VAL A 51 7.77 -9.33 6.42
N TRP A 52 7.56 -8.43 7.37
CA TRP A 52 8.50 -8.19 8.45
C TRP A 52 8.63 -9.43 9.35
N LYS A 53 7.55 -10.13 9.67
CA LYS A 53 7.61 -11.38 10.45
C LYS A 53 8.51 -12.43 9.78
N ASP A 54 8.44 -12.53 8.46
CA ASP A 54 9.19 -13.54 7.71
C ASP A 54 10.66 -13.13 7.49
N LYS A 55 10.91 -11.84 7.23
CA LYS A 55 12.24 -11.33 6.85
C LYS A 55 13.00 -10.64 7.98
N THR A 56 12.33 -10.38 9.11
CA THR A 56 12.83 -9.54 10.21
C THR A 56 13.28 -8.14 9.79
N ALA A 57 12.76 -7.66 8.65
CA ALA A 57 13.14 -6.40 8.03
C ALA A 57 11.97 -5.77 7.28
N MET A 58 11.95 -4.44 7.23
CA MET A 58 11.09 -3.67 6.34
C MET A 58 11.77 -3.51 4.99
N LEU A 59 10.99 -3.52 3.91
CA LEU A 59 11.49 -3.43 2.54
C LEU A 59 11.17 -2.07 1.92
N GLU A 60 11.96 -1.67 0.92
CA GLU A 60 11.74 -0.45 0.12
C GLU A 60 10.37 -0.45 -0.59
N LYS A 61 9.96 -1.62 -1.08
CA LYS A 61 8.67 -1.85 -1.73
C LYS A 61 8.12 -3.23 -1.36
N LEU A 62 6.81 -3.36 -1.43
CA LEU A 62 6.11 -4.61 -1.19
C LEU A 62 5.76 -5.27 -2.54
N LEU A 63 6.06 -6.55 -2.69
CA LEU A 63 5.60 -7.35 -3.83
C LEU A 63 4.20 -7.88 -3.53
N ARG A 64 3.24 -7.61 -4.42
CA ARG A 64 1.89 -8.18 -4.33
C ARG A 64 1.75 -9.39 -5.24
N ASN A 65 1.56 -10.57 -4.66
CA ASN A 65 1.26 -11.78 -5.42
C ASN A 65 -0.21 -11.79 -5.86
#